data_AF-A0A538HHQ5-F1
#
_entry.id   AF-A0A538HHQ5-F1
#
_cell.length_a   1.000
_cell.length_b   1.000
_cell.length_c   1.000
_cell.angle_alpha   90.00
_cell.angle_beta   90.00
_cell.angle_gamma   90.00
#
_symmetry.space_group_name_H-M   'P 1'
#
loop_
_entity.id
_entity.type
_entity.pdbx_description
1 polymer ?
#
loop_
_entity_poly.entity_id
_entity_poly.type
_entity_poly.pdbx_seq_one_letter_code
_entity_poly.pdbx_strand_id
1 'polypeptide(L)'
;MASIFQVDEKDVPWVEYRGSDSIRFKALSHLGTDVPSMQYVEYGPGYVDPVHSHDTGEWLIVTAGELRMDDGEAVSGPGSAVYVPKDTPYAIHSGEQGVRFFRIVAP
;
A
#
# COMPACT_ATOMS: atom_id res chain seq x y z
N MET A 1 22.03 15.58 14.42
CA MET A 1 21.26 16.35 13.41
C MET A 1 20.36 15.37 12.70
N ALA A 2 19.07 15.68 12.55
CA ALA A 2 18.20 14.85 11.73
C ALA A 2 18.62 14.97 10.26
N SER A 3 18.74 13.86 9.55
CA SER A 3 19.01 13.85 8.11
C SER A 3 17.71 13.73 7.32
N ILE A 4 17.63 14.42 6.19
CA ILE A 4 16.53 14.27 5.24
C ILE A 4 16.70 12.93 4.54
N PHE A 5 15.66 12.09 4.60
CA PHE A 5 15.58 10.85 3.83
C PHE A 5 14.94 11.12 2.47
N GLN A 6 15.52 10.61 1.40
CA GLN A 6 15.01 10.74 0.04
C GLN A 6 15.26 9.45 -0.74
N VAL A 7 14.25 8.99 -1.47
CA VAL A 7 14.31 7.84 -2.37
C VAL A 7 13.34 8.10 -3.54
N ASP A 8 13.78 7.82 -4.77
CA ASP A 8 12.88 7.75 -5.92
C ASP A 8 12.43 6.29 -6.08
N GLU A 9 11.12 6.05 -6.21
CA GLU A 9 10.59 4.71 -6.41
C GLU A 9 11.18 4.04 -7.66
N LYS A 10 11.56 4.82 -8.68
CA LYS A 10 12.15 4.30 -9.93
C LYS A 10 13.51 3.64 -9.73
N ASP A 11 14.23 4.01 -8.67
CA ASP A 11 15.54 3.45 -8.34
C ASP A 11 15.42 2.15 -7.50
N VAL A 12 14.21 1.79 -7.06
CA VAL A 12 13.95 0.60 -6.24
C VAL A 12 13.33 -0.51 -7.11
N PRO A 13 13.88 -1.73 -7.10
CA PRO A 13 13.33 -2.84 -7.86
C PRO A 13 12.00 -3.32 -7.28
N TRP A 14 11.15 -3.87 -8.14
CA TRP A 14 9.96 -4.61 -7.72
C TRP A 14 10.35 -5.94 -7.08
N VAL A 15 9.61 -6.32 -6.06
CA VAL A 15 9.68 -7.62 -5.38
C VAL A 15 8.26 -8.19 -5.34
N GLU A 16 8.11 -9.44 -5.77
CA GLU A 16 6.83 -10.15 -5.70
C GLU A 16 6.49 -10.50 -4.24
N TYR A 17 5.21 -10.37 -3.88
CA TYR A 17 4.76 -10.77 -2.55
C TYR A 17 4.78 -12.29 -2.46
N ARG A 18 5.33 -12.82 -1.36
CA ARG A 18 5.44 -14.28 -1.20
C ARG A 18 4.04 -14.89 -1.13
N GLY A 19 3.69 -15.68 -2.14
CA GLY A 19 2.40 -16.38 -2.21
C GLY A 19 1.33 -15.70 -3.07
N SER A 20 1.65 -14.60 -3.78
CA SER A 20 0.76 -14.01 -4.78
C SER A 20 1.58 -13.47 -5.95
N ASP A 21 1.30 -13.95 -7.16
CA ASP A 21 1.87 -13.41 -8.40
C ASP A 21 1.12 -12.14 -8.87
N SER A 22 0.08 -11.74 -8.13
CA SER A 22 -0.75 -10.56 -8.42
C SER A 22 -0.40 -9.36 -7.54
N ILE A 23 0.58 -9.50 -6.63
CA ILE A 23 1.02 -8.41 -5.79
C ILE A 23 2.53 -8.29 -5.89
N ARG A 24 2.99 -7.06 -6.15
CA ARG A 24 4.40 -6.71 -6.04
C ARG A 24 4.56 -5.37 -5.33
N PHE A 25 5.72 -5.16 -4.74
CA PHE A 25 6.03 -3.93 -4.03
C PHE A 25 7.49 -3.51 -4.20
N LYS A 26 7.75 -2.24 -3.94
CA LYS A 26 9.08 -1.66 -3.76
C LYS A 26 9.23 -1.26 -2.31
N ALA A 27 10.24 -1.78 -1.63
CA ALA A 27 10.55 -1.39 -0.24
C ALA A 27 11.30 -0.05 -0.24
N LEU A 28 10.57 1.05 -0.12
CA LEU A 28 11.16 2.39 -0.17
C LEU A 28 11.91 2.72 1.12
N SER A 29 11.42 2.22 2.25
CA SER A 29 12.12 2.22 3.53
C SER A 29 11.83 0.92 4.29
N HIS A 30 12.59 0.65 5.35
CA HIS A 30 12.43 -0.53 6.20
C HIS A 30 12.17 -0.14 7.65
N LEU A 31 11.45 -1.01 8.37
CA LEU A 31 11.33 -0.96 9.82
C LEU A 31 12.72 -0.97 10.48
N GLY A 32 12.95 -0.05 11.42
CA GLY A 32 14.25 0.12 12.09
C GLY A 32 15.12 1.26 11.55
N THR A 33 14.65 1.99 10.54
CA THR A 33 15.17 3.32 10.21
C THR A 33 14.46 4.39 11.03
N ASP A 34 15.05 5.59 11.16
CA ASP A 34 14.43 6.75 11.82
C ASP A 34 13.25 7.35 11.00
N VAL A 35 12.76 6.64 9.98
CA VAL A 35 11.64 7.05 9.13
C VAL A 35 10.54 5.99 9.14
N PRO A 36 9.27 6.37 8.89
CA PRO A 36 8.19 5.39 8.76
C PRO A 36 8.50 4.35 7.68
N SER A 37 8.10 3.10 7.93
CA SER A 37 8.18 2.05 6.92
C SER A 37 7.24 2.39 5.76
N MET A 38 7.76 2.33 4.54
CA MET A 38 7.06 2.76 3.34
C MET A 38 7.29 1.79 2.19
N GLN A 39 6.21 1.47 1.49
CA GLN A 39 6.23 0.64 0.29
C GLN A 39 5.50 1.36 -0.85
N TYR A 40 5.96 1.17 -2.08
CA TYR A 40 5.14 1.41 -3.26
C TYR A 40 4.60 0.08 -3.75
N VAL A 41 3.28 -0.10 -3.71
CA VAL A 41 2.61 -1.39 -3.88
C VAL A 41 1.81 -1.37 -5.16
N GLU A 42 1.80 -2.49 -5.89
CA GLU A 42 0.92 -2.74 -7.03
C GLU A 42 0.13 -4.03 -6.82
N TYR A 43 -1.19 -3.92 -6.95
CA TYR A 43 -2.09 -5.06 -7.05
C TYR A 43 -2.55 -5.19 -8.50
N GLY A 44 -2.50 -6.41 -9.02
CA GLY A 44 -2.92 -6.75 -10.37
C GLY A 44 -4.44 -6.62 -10.59
N PRO A 45 -4.91 -6.62 -11.84
CA PRO A 45 -6.32 -6.48 -12.20
C PRO A 45 -7.30 -7.37 -11.43
N GLY A 46 -8.34 -6.75 -10.84
CA GLY A 46 -9.44 -7.47 -10.18
C GLY A 46 -9.01 -8.30 -8.96
N TYR A 47 -7.80 -8.11 -8.47
CA TYR A 47 -7.30 -8.81 -7.29
C TYR A 47 -8.04 -8.34 -6.03
N VAL A 48 -8.34 -9.30 -5.16
CA VAL A 48 -8.98 -9.12 -3.86
C VAL A 48 -8.09 -9.74 -2.81
N ASP A 49 -7.67 -8.93 -1.84
CA ASP A 49 -6.92 -9.40 -0.69
C ASP A 49 -7.77 -10.33 0.18
N PRO A 50 -7.16 -11.30 0.88
CA PRO A 50 -7.82 -11.91 2.03
C PRO A 50 -8.01 -10.84 3.11
N VAL A 51 -9.14 -10.90 3.83
CA VAL A 51 -9.37 -10.04 4.99
C VAL A 51 -8.27 -10.25 6.03
N HIS A 52 -7.61 -9.17 6.43
CA HIS A 52 -6.51 -9.18 7.38
C HIS A 52 -6.53 -7.93 8.25
N SER A 53 -5.61 -7.90 9.23
CA SER A 53 -5.38 -6.74 10.08
C SER A 53 -3.90 -6.63 10.43
N HIS A 54 -3.52 -5.45 10.91
CA HIS A 54 -2.18 -5.14 11.40
C HIS A 54 -2.26 -4.57 12.82
N ASP A 55 -1.21 -4.79 13.61
CA ASP A 55 -1.03 -4.19 14.94
C ASP A 55 -0.59 -2.71 14.89
N THR A 56 -0.49 -2.16 13.68
CA THR A 56 -0.13 -0.79 13.33
C THR A 56 -1.18 -0.19 12.40
N GLY A 57 -1.26 1.14 12.35
CA GLY A 57 -2.08 1.84 11.36
C GLY A 57 -1.36 1.95 10.02
N GLU A 58 -2.08 2.35 8.98
CA GLU A 58 -1.47 2.64 7.69
C GLU A 58 -2.22 3.67 6.86
N TRP A 59 -1.46 4.44 6.10
CA TRP A 59 -1.96 5.29 5.03
C TRP A 59 -1.74 4.61 3.67
N LEU A 60 -2.80 4.60 2.86
CA LEU A 60 -2.78 4.18 1.47
C LEU A 60 -3.01 5.41 0.59
N ILE A 61 -2.00 5.82 -0.17
CA ILE A 61 -2.09 6.98 -1.08
C ILE A 61 -2.10 6.47 -2.52
N VAL A 62 -3.26 6.52 -3.16
CA VAL A 62 -3.47 5.96 -4.49
C VAL A 62 -2.81 6.83 -5.55
N THR A 63 -2.09 6.21 -6.48
CA THR A 63 -1.34 6.89 -7.55
C THR A 63 -1.80 6.50 -8.95
N ALA A 64 -2.39 5.31 -9.11
CA ALA A 64 -2.92 4.81 -10.37
C ALA A 64 -3.99 3.75 -10.10
N GLY A 65 -4.98 3.62 -10.99
CA GLY A 65 -6.03 2.59 -10.88
C GLY A 65 -7.09 2.90 -9.82
N GLU A 66 -7.78 1.86 -9.35
CA GLU A 66 -8.89 1.98 -8.38
C GLU A 66 -8.67 1.05 -7.17
N LEU A 67 -8.79 1.62 -5.97
CA LEU A 67 -8.83 0.89 -4.71
C LEU A 67 -10.23 0.98 -4.12
N ARG A 68 -10.79 -0.15 -3.66
CA ARG A 68 -12.00 -0.20 -2.85
C ARG A 68 -11.71 -0.97 -1.58
N MET A 69 -12.35 -0.56 -0.49
CA MET A 69 -12.37 -1.31 0.77
C MET A 69 -13.56 -2.27 0.78
N ASP A 70 -13.60 -3.21 1.72
CA ASP A 70 -14.65 -4.25 1.84
C ASP A 70 -16.09 -3.71 1.91
N ASP A 71 -16.29 -2.48 2.38
CA ASP A 71 -17.62 -1.85 2.38
C ASP A 71 -18.12 -1.51 0.98
N GLY A 72 -17.25 -1.50 -0.03
CA GLY A 72 -17.58 -1.41 -1.46
C GLY A 72 -18.22 -0.10 -1.91
N GLU A 73 -18.55 0.82 -1.00
CA GLU A 73 -19.29 2.04 -1.32
C GLU A 73 -18.39 3.14 -1.89
N ALA A 74 -17.14 3.21 -1.45
CA ALA A 74 -16.18 4.24 -1.87
C ALA A 74 -15.12 3.69 -2.82
N VAL A 75 -15.00 4.33 -3.98
CA VAL A 75 -13.90 4.08 -4.94
C VAL A 75 -12.83 5.15 -4.77
N SER A 76 -11.61 4.73 -4.43
CA SER A 76 -10.43 5.59 -4.30
C SER A 76 -9.59 5.53 -5.56
N GLY A 77 -9.59 6.61 -6.33
CA GLY A 77 -8.74 6.80 -7.51
C GLY A 77 -7.44 7.56 -7.19
N PRO A 78 -6.63 7.91 -8.21
CA PRO A 78 -5.37 8.64 -8.02
C PRO A 78 -5.55 9.94 -7.25
N GLY A 79 -4.71 10.16 -6.23
CA GLY A 79 -4.77 11.31 -5.33
C GLY A 79 -5.60 11.07 -4.06
N SER A 80 -6.38 9.98 -3.99
CA SER A 80 -7.08 9.60 -2.76
C SER A 80 -6.11 9.13 -1.68
N ALA A 81 -6.43 9.45 -0.42
CA ALA A 81 -5.74 8.96 0.76
C ALA A 81 -6.75 8.20 1.64
N VAL A 82 -6.39 6.97 2.02
CA VAL A 82 -7.18 6.14 2.92
C VAL A 82 -6.34 5.84 4.16
N TYR A 83 -6.93 5.96 5.33
CA TYR A 83 -6.29 5.55 6.59
C TYR A 83 -7.00 4.32 7.14
N VAL A 84 -6.24 3.27 7.38
CA VAL A 84 -6.71 2.07 8.08
C VAL A 84 -6.14 2.10 9.50
N PRO A 85 -7.00 2.20 10.54
CA PRO A 85 -6.53 2.16 11.92
C PRO A 85 -5.96 0.78 12.27
N LYS A 86 -5.04 0.74 13.25
CA LYS A 86 -4.58 -0.53 13.82
C LYS A 86 -5.74 -1.41 14.30
N ASP A 87 -5.51 -2.72 14.30
CA ASP A 87 -6.46 -3.75 14.74
C ASP A 87 -7.80 -3.73 13.97
N THR A 88 -7.84 -3.06 12.81
CA THR A 88 -9.03 -3.00 11.94
C THR A 88 -8.96 -4.12 10.89
N PRO A 89 -9.94 -5.02 10.80
CA PRO A 89 -10.05 -5.97 9.70
C PRO A 89 -10.45 -5.27 8.40
N TYR A 90 -9.75 -5.56 7.30
CA TYR A 90 -10.03 -5.01 5.97
C TYR A 90 -9.46 -5.90 4.87
N ALA A 91 -9.97 -5.71 3.65
CA ALA A 91 -9.32 -6.14 2.42
C ALA A 91 -9.37 -5.03 1.37
N ILE A 92 -8.36 -5.04 0.50
CA ILE A 92 -8.26 -4.18 -0.67
C ILE A 92 -8.79 -4.93 -1.89
N HIS A 93 -9.65 -4.26 -2.65
CA HIS A 93 -10.16 -4.72 -3.94
C HIS A 93 -9.64 -3.77 -5.01
N SER A 94 -8.90 -4.32 -5.97
CA SER A 94 -8.37 -3.56 -7.08
C SER A 94 -9.36 -3.53 -8.26
N GLY A 95 -9.39 -2.41 -8.98
CA GLY A 95 -10.21 -2.28 -10.19
C GLY A 95 -9.74 -3.17 -11.35
N GLU A 96 -10.45 -3.09 -12.49
CA GLU A 96 -10.17 -3.88 -13.70
C GLU A 96 -8.78 -3.65 -14.29
N GLN A 97 -8.12 -2.55 -13.96
CA GLN A 97 -6.75 -2.23 -14.40
C GLN A 97 -5.70 -2.42 -13.29
N GLY A 98 -6.11 -2.93 -12.13
CA GLY A 98 -5.28 -3.00 -10.93
C GLY A 98 -5.23 -1.67 -10.18
N VAL A 99 -4.31 -1.57 -9.23
CA VAL A 99 -4.08 -0.34 -8.45
C VAL A 99 -2.64 -0.22 -8.00
N ARG A 100 -2.15 1.02 -7.92
CA ARG A 100 -0.84 1.35 -7.32
C ARG A 100 -0.98 2.41 -6.26
N PHE A 101 -0.31 2.23 -5.13
CA PHE A 101 -0.40 3.14 -4.01
C PHE A 101 0.88 3.14 -3.17
N PHE A 102 1.14 4.25 -2.48
CA PHE A 102 2.07 4.23 -1.36
C PHE A 102 1.36 3.68 -0.13
N ARG A 103 2.00 2.74 0.54
CA ARG A 103 1.64 2.28 1.88
C ARG A 103 2.63 2.87 2.86
N ILE A 104 2.14 3.61 3.85
CA ILE A 104 2.97 4.23 4.89
C ILE A 104 2.48 3.72 6.24
N VAL A 105 3.34 3.01 6.96
CA VAL A 105 3.01 2.48 8.29
C VAL A 105 2.96 3.63 9.29
N ALA A 106 1.86 3.69 10.03
CA ALA A 106 1.64 4.61 11.15
C ALA A 106 1.65 3.83 12.48
N PRO A 107 2.15 4.45 13.57
CA PRO A 107 2.15 3.83 14.89
C PRO A 107 0.75 3.58 15.46
#